data_AF-A0A967WV36-F1
#
_entry.id   AF-A0A967WV36-F1
#
_cell.length_a   1.000
_cell.length_b   1.000
_cell.length_c   1.000
_cell.angle_alpha   90.00
_cell.angle_beta   90.00
_cell.angle_gamma   90.00
#
_symmetry.space_group_name_H-M   'P 1'
#
loop_
_entity.id
_entity.type
_entity.pdbx_description
1 polymer ?
#
loop_
_entity_poly.entity_id
_entity_poly.type
_entity_poly.pdbx_seq_one_letter_code
_entity_poly.pdbx_strand_id
1 'polypeptide(L)'
;GALALGPNQSGQVYHRYGVTLTVPPGAVTDTTRFEIGPLFTDTTPSSPPARLLFANRAFEINAFRFGDPVTQFHQPLTLTLSFADADVSGFKQETLGVWTRSGPEGPWTPLGEPARVMPGAFVFATTHLSQFALFGEGQYQALLPLIAR
;
A
#
# COMPACT_ATOMS: atom_id res chain seq x y z
N GLY A 1 -3.22 7.39 10.24
CA GLY A 1 -2.69 7.01 11.57
C GLY A 1 -1.34 7.64 11.72
N ALA A 2 -0.90 7.94 12.95
CA ALA A 2 0.43 8.48 13.21
C ALA A 2 1.06 7.80 14.42
N LEU A 3 2.39 7.68 14.42
CA LEU A 3 3.16 7.06 15.49
C LEU A 3 4.54 7.71 15.56
N ALA A 4 5.03 8.06 16.75
CA ALA A 4 6.41 8.49 16.96
C ALA A 4 7.19 7.39 17.69
N LEU A 5 8.37 7.04 17.16
CA LEU A 5 9.25 6.01 17.72
C LEU A 5 10.69 6.50 17.77
N GLY A 6 11.36 6.23 18.88
CA GLY A 6 12.81 6.37 19.02
C GLY A 6 13.59 5.16 18.45
N PRO A 7 14.93 5.23 18.45
CA PRO A 7 15.80 4.28 17.75
C PRO A 7 15.69 2.84 18.21
N ASN A 8 15.49 2.64 19.51
CA ASN A 8 15.46 1.31 20.13
C ASN A 8 14.04 0.78 20.33
N GLN A 9 13.04 1.45 19.73
CA GLN A 9 11.64 1.10 19.90
C GLN A 9 11.12 0.40 18.64
N SER A 10 10.39 -0.68 18.85
CA SER A 10 9.50 -1.22 17.83
C SER A 10 8.14 -0.55 17.92
N GLY A 11 7.44 -0.42 16.81
CA GLY A 11 6.04 -0.02 16.85
C GLY A 11 5.30 -0.29 15.56
N GLN A 12 3.98 -0.14 15.64
CA GLN A 12 3.08 -0.37 14.51
C GLN A 12 2.13 0.81 14.37
N VAL A 13 2.01 1.33 13.15
CA VAL A 13 1.01 2.33 12.80
C VAL A 13 0.00 1.72 11.85
N TYR A 14 -1.28 1.89 12.18
CA TYR A 14 -2.42 1.37 11.43
C TYR A 14 -3.18 2.50 10.73
N HIS A 15 -3.77 2.18 9.59
CA HIS A 15 -4.72 3.00 8.88
C HIS A 15 -6.00 2.22 8.55
N ARG A 16 -7.15 2.91 8.62
CA ARG A 16 -8.49 2.34 8.43
C ARG A 16 -8.70 1.58 7.11
N TYR A 17 -7.89 1.84 6.09
CA TYR A 17 -7.88 1.10 4.83
C TYR A 17 -7.04 -0.17 4.88
N GLY A 18 -6.92 -0.83 6.04
CA GLY A 18 -6.20 -2.10 6.17
C GLY A 18 -4.70 -1.98 5.89
N VAL A 19 -4.08 -0.83 6.15
CA VAL A 19 -2.63 -0.66 5.99
C VAL A 19 -2.00 -0.66 7.36
N THR A 20 -1.01 -1.52 7.56
CA THR A 20 -0.20 -1.57 8.76
C THR A 20 1.27 -1.44 8.38
N LEU A 21 1.96 -0.47 8.97
CA LEU A 21 3.41 -0.36 8.89
C LEU A 21 4.00 -0.76 10.24
N THR A 22 4.90 -1.74 10.23
CA THR A 22 5.69 -2.14 11.39
C THR A 22 7.11 -1.64 11.24
N VAL A 23 7.57 -0.92 12.25
CA VAL A 23 8.92 -0.38 12.34
C VAL A 23 9.69 -1.22 13.35
N PRO A 24 10.73 -1.97 12.93
CA PRO A 24 11.56 -2.73 13.85
C PRO A 24 12.49 -1.80 14.65
N PRO A 25 13.01 -2.26 15.81
CA PRO A 25 14.02 -1.52 16.53
C PRO A 25 15.28 -1.39 15.66
N GLY A 26 15.96 -0.26 15.77
CA GLY A 26 17.15 0.07 14.99
C GLY A 26 16.85 0.54 13.55
N ALA A 27 15.59 0.67 13.14
CA ALA A 27 15.26 1.19 11.80
C ALA A 27 15.58 2.69 11.63
N VAL A 28 15.52 3.45 12.73
CA VAL A 28 15.73 4.90 12.77
C VAL A 28 16.82 5.26 13.79
N THR A 29 17.52 6.38 13.58
CA THR A 29 18.60 6.83 14.47
C THR A 29 18.15 7.86 15.51
N ASP A 30 16.96 8.45 15.32
CA ASP A 30 16.34 9.40 16.24
C ASP A 30 14.82 9.22 16.26
N THR A 31 14.16 9.92 17.19
CA THR A 31 12.70 9.97 17.25
C THR A 31 12.11 10.40 15.92
N THR A 32 11.43 9.47 15.26
CA THR A 32 10.86 9.62 13.93
C THR A 32 9.35 9.41 14.01
N ARG A 33 8.59 10.34 13.45
CA ARG A 33 7.14 10.30 13.36
C ARG A 33 6.74 9.70 12.01
N PHE A 34 6.06 8.57 12.04
CA PHE A 34 5.48 7.90 10.89
C PHE A 34 4.02 8.29 10.76
N GLU A 35 3.58 8.51 9.53
CA GLU A 35 2.21 8.87 9.20
C GLU A 35 1.72 8.06 8.01
N ILE A 36 0.49 7.54 8.11
CA ILE A 36 -0.22 6.91 7.00
C ILE A 36 -1.48 7.73 6.74
N GLY A 37 -1.64 8.20 5.51
CA GLY A 37 -2.81 8.95 5.04
C GLY A 37 -3.39 8.36 3.75
N PRO A 38 -4.67 8.65 3.44
CA PRO A 38 -5.20 8.37 2.11
C PRO A 38 -4.46 9.17 1.05
N LEU A 39 -4.17 8.55 -0.09
CA LEU A 39 -3.57 9.28 -1.21
C LEU A 39 -4.59 10.14 -1.96
N PHE A 40 -5.85 9.69 -2.00
CA PHE A 40 -6.95 10.40 -2.64
C PHE A 40 -8.16 10.40 -1.70
N THR A 41 -8.84 11.54 -1.61
CA THR A 41 -10.10 11.66 -0.87
C THR A 41 -11.31 11.45 -1.76
N ASP A 42 -11.23 11.78 -3.06
CA ASP A 42 -12.37 11.71 -3.99
C ASP A 42 -12.00 11.33 -5.45
N THR A 43 -10.73 11.38 -5.85
CA THR A 43 -10.31 11.19 -7.25
C THR A 43 -9.53 9.89 -7.42
N THR A 44 -9.97 9.04 -8.36
CA THR A 44 -9.20 7.89 -8.83
C THR A 44 -7.80 8.35 -9.31
N PRO A 45 -6.76 7.50 -9.20
CA PRO A 45 -5.43 7.86 -9.68
C PRO A 45 -5.49 8.31 -11.15
N SER A 46 -4.86 9.45 -11.45
CA SER A 46 -4.90 10.12 -12.76
C SER A 46 -4.38 9.28 -13.93
N SER A 47 -3.67 8.18 -13.66
CA SER A 47 -3.29 7.20 -14.67
C SER A 47 -2.90 5.87 -13.99
N PRO A 48 -3.78 4.85 -13.94
CA PRO A 48 -3.35 3.50 -13.58
C PRO A 48 -2.34 2.98 -14.62
N PRO A 49 -1.42 2.08 -14.25
CA PRO A 49 -0.63 1.34 -15.24
C PRO A 49 -1.56 0.68 -16.27
N ALA A 50 -1.14 0.66 -17.53
CA ALA A 50 -1.95 0.16 -18.65
C ALA A 50 -2.68 -1.16 -18.34
N ARG A 51 -3.91 -1.32 -18.83
CA ARG A 51 -4.80 -2.51 -18.64
C ARG A 51 -5.12 -2.89 -17.20
N LEU A 52 -4.56 -2.23 -16.18
CA LEU A 52 -4.92 -2.43 -14.79
C LEU A 52 -5.98 -1.43 -14.36
N LEU A 53 -6.86 -1.89 -13.48
CA LEU A 53 -7.88 -1.09 -12.83
C LEU A 53 -7.45 -0.78 -11.40
N PHE A 54 -7.90 0.36 -10.90
CA PHE A 54 -7.65 0.78 -9.52
C PHE A 54 -8.56 0.02 -8.55
N ALA A 55 -7.98 -0.70 -7.61
CA ALA A 55 -8.72 -1.49 -6.61
C ALA A 55 -9.12 -0.66 -5.38
N ASN A 56 -9.48 0.61 -5.58
CA ASN A 56 -10.00 1.54 -4.56
C ASN A 56 -9.13 1.72 -3.30
N ARG A 57 -7.83 1.42 -3.40
CA ARG A 57 -6.88 1.51 -2.28
C ARG A 57 -5.62 2.24 -2.73
N ALA A 58 -5.47 3.46 -2.23
CA ALA A 58 -4.23 4.23 -2.36
C ALA A 58 -3.94 4.98 -1.07
N PHE A 59 -2.67 4.97 -0.68
CA PHE A 59 -2.22 5.56 0.58
C PHE A 59 -0.81 6.11 0.41
N GLU A 60 -0.50 7.10 1.22
CA GLU A 60 0.84 7.64 1.35
C GLU A 60 1.37 7.33 2.75
N ILE A 61 2.64 6.95 2.80
CA ILE A 61 3.35 6.76 4.06
C ILE A 61 4.52 7.75 4.07
N ASN A 62 4.55 8.58 5.10
CA ASN A 62 5.61 9.56 5.31
C ASN A 62 6.28 9.33 6.67
N ALA A 63 7.56 9.67 6.77
CA ALA A 63 8.30 9.68 8.02
C ALA A 63 8.99 11.03 8.19
N PHE A 64 8.95 11.58 9.41
CA PHE A 64 9.52 12.89 9.72
C PHE A 64 10.37 12.84 10.98
N ARG A 65 11.52 13.52 10.95
CA ARG A 65 12.40 13.73 12.10
C ARG A 65 12.55 15.23 12.29
N PHE A 66 12.07 15.75 13.42
CA PHE A 66 12.07 17.19 13.71
C PHE A 66 11.44 18.08 12.62
N GLY A 67 10.54 17.52 11.79
CA GLY A 67 9.91 18.21 10.67
C GLY A 67 10.52 17.87 9.31
N ASP A 68 11.72 17.33 9.27
CA ASP A 68 12.40 16.95 8.01
C ASP A 68 12.00 15.53 7.56
N PRO A 69 11.80 15.31 6.25
CA PRO A 69 11.44 14.00 5.73
C PRO A 69 12.57 12.98 5.91
N VAL A 70 12.22 11.78 6.35
CA VAL A 70 13.12 10.62 6.47
C VAL A 70 12.79 9.62 5.37
N THR A 71 13.74 9.38 4.47
CA THR A 71 13.57 8.48 3.32
C THR A 71 14.49 7.26 3.35
N GLN A 72 15.36 7.17 4.35
CA GLN A 72 16.31 6.08 4.51
C GLN A 72 16.16 5.46 5.90
N PHE A 73 16.22 4.12 5.94
CA PHE A 73 16.07 3.32 7.15
C PHE A 73 17.20 2.30 7.22
N HIS A 74 17.72 2.06 8.43
CA HIS A 74 18.82 1.12 8.65
C HIS A 74 18.36 -0.34 8.70
N GLN A 75 17.05 -0.56 8.84
CA GLN A 75 16.40 -1.86 8.81
C GLN A 75 15.20 -1.78 7.88
N PRO A 76 14.87 -2.86 7.16
CA PRO A 76 13.64 -2.90 6.37
C PRO A 76 12.42 -2.78 7.28
N LEU A 77 11.46 -1.98 6.85
CA LEU A 77 10.14 -1.84 7.46
C LEU A 77 9.21 -2.92 6.89
N THR A 78 8.23 -3.37 7.69
CA THR A 78 7.23 -4.32 7.21
C THR A 78 5.94 -3.60 6.87
N LEU A 79 5.54 -3.63 5.61
CA LEU A 79 4.27 -3.12 5.13
C LEU A 79 3.29 -4.28 4.94
N THR A 80 2.19 -4.26 5.67
CA THR A 80 1.08 -5.20 5.51
C THR A 80 -0.11 -4.47 4.92
N LEU A 81 -0.58 -4.93 3.77
CA LEU A 81 -1.82 -4.48 3.15
C LEU A 81 -2.87 -5.57 3.29
N SER A 82 -3.93 -5.29 4.04
CA SER A 82 -5.08 -6.17 4.25
C SER A 82 -6.29 -5.67 3.48
N PHE A 83 -7.04 -6.61 2.90
CA PHE A 83 -8.25 -6.37 2.12
C PHE A 83 -9.23 -7.52 2.34
N ALA A 84 -10.53 -7.21 2.33
CA ALA A 84 -11.58 -8.21 2.31
C ALA A 84 -11.93 -8.59 0.87
N ASP A 85 -12.57 -9.74 0.68
CA ASP A 85 -13.00 -10.21 -0.65
C ASP A 85 -13.93 -9.20 -1.33
N ALA A 86 -14.76 -8.50 -0.57
CA ALA A 86 -15.65 -7.47 -1.08
C ALA A 86 -14.89 -6.28 -1.69
N ASP A 87 -13.69 -5.96 -1.19
CA ASP A 87 -12.89 -4.83 -1.67
C ASP A 87 -12.22 -5.12 -3.01
N VAL A 88 -12.05 -6.40 -3.34
CA VAL A 88 -11.42 -6.87 -4.57
C VAL A 88 -12.40 -7.58 -5.50
N SER A 89 -13.71 -7.47 -5.19
CA SER A 89 -14.77 -7.97 -6.05
C SER A 89 -14.70 -7.30 -7.43
N GLY A 90 -14.76 -8.10 -8.50
CA GLY A 90 -14.59 -7.62 -9.87
C GLY A 90 -13.14 -7.53 -10.35
N PHE A 91 -12.17 -8.02 -9.56
CA PHE A 91 -10.78 -8.20 -9.98
C PHE A 91 -10.40 -9.67 -10.07
N LYS A 92 -9.48 -10.00 -10.98
CA LYS A 92 -8.77 -11.27 -10.94
C LYS A 92 -7.77 -11.24 -9.80
N GLN A 93 -8.03 -11.96 -8.72
CA GLN A 93 -7.22 -11.89 -7.49
C GLN A 93 -5.74 -12.22 -7.74
N GLU A 94 -5.45 -13.12 -8.68
CA GLU A 94 -4.11 -13.51 -9.09
C GLU A 94 -3.30 -12.40 -9.79
N THR A 95 -3.98 -11.34 -10.23
CA THR A 95 -3.34 -10.18 -10.88
C THR A 95 -3.19 -8.98 -9.94
N LEU A 96 -3.69 -9.10 -8.69
CA LEU A 96 -3.58 -8.02 -7.71
C LEU A 96 -2.12 -7.82 -7.31
N GLY A 97 -1.66 -6.58 -7.43
CA GLY A 97 -0.31 -6.18 -7.05
C GLY A 97 -0.30 -4.82 -6.37
N VAL A 98 0.65 -4.64 -5.44
CA VAL A 98 0.93 -3.33 -4.86
C VAL A 98 1.94 -2.60 -5.73
N TRP A 99 1.63 -1.36 -6.07
CA TRP A 99 2.47 -0.49 -6.87
C TRP A 99 2.88 0.71 -6.04
N THR A 100 4.02 1.31 -6.39
CA THR A 100 4.60 2.46 -5.72
C THR A 100 5.07 3.51 -6.71
N ARG A 101 5.11 4.77 -6.26
CA ARG A 101 5.69 5.91 -6.99
C ARG A 101 6.23 6.95 -6.01
N SER A 102 7.28 7.67 -6.41
CA SER A 102 7.95 8.67 -5.58
C SER A 102 7.20 9.99 -5.43
N GLY A 103 6.04 10.18 -6.08
CA GLY A 103 5.22 11.38 -5.96
C GLY A 103 4.06 11.43 -6.96
N PRO A 104 3.24 12.51 -6.93
CA PRO A 104 2.00 12.62 -7.73
C PRO A 104 2.20 12.50 -9.24
N GLU A 105 3.33 13.03 -9.75
CA GLU A 105 3.70 13.05 -11.16
C GLU A 105 4.55 11.83 -11.57
N GLY A 106 4.94 10.99 -10.62
CA GLY A 106 5.78 9.82 -10.88
C GLY A 106 5.00 8.67 -11.53
N PRO A 107 5.65 7.86 -12.39
CA PRO A 107 5.03 6.66 -12.91
C PRO A 107 4.85 5.63 -11.80
N TRP A 108 3.75 4.89 -11.86
CA TRP A 108 3.55 3.72 -11.01
C TRP A 108 4.52 2.61 -11.45
N THR A 109 5.20 2.01 -10.47
CA THR A 109 6.06 0.85 -10.66
C THR A 109 5.63 -0.27 -9.70
N PRO A 110 5.75 -1.56 -10.07
CA PRO A 110 5.46 -2.64 -9.13
C PRO A 110 6.34 -2.49 -7.89
N LEU A 111 5.77 -2.63 -6.70
CA LEU A 111 6.56 -2.67 -5.46
C LEU A 111 7.50 -3.89 -5.44
N GLY A 112 7.12 -4.94 -6.16
CA GLY A 112 7.79 -6.24 -6.22
C GLY A 112 6.88 -7.35 -5.72
N GLU A 113 7.44 -8.55 -5.56
CA GLU A 113 6.71 -9.68 -4.99
C GLU A 113 6.58 -9.52 -3.46
N PRO A 114 5.41 -9.84 -2.89
CA PRO A 114 5.24 -9.85 -1.44
C PRO A 114 6.14 -10.91 -0.81
N ALA A 115 6.80 -10.55 0.30
CA ALA A 115 7.54 -11.50 1.14
C ALA A 115 6.64 -12.60 1.71
N ARG A 116 5.34 -12.32 1.85
CA ARG A 116 4.32 -13.32 2.19
C ARG A 116 2.96 -12.94 1.61
N VAL A 117 2.29 -13.90 1.01
CA VAL A 117 0.87 -13.83 0.63
C VAL A 117 0.04 -14.60 1.65
N MET A 118 -1.03 -13.98 2.13
CA MET A 118 -2.02 -14.59 3.01
C MET A 118 -3.42 -14.32 2.44
N PRO A 119 -4.44 -15.13 2.77
CA PRO A 119 -5.82 -14.79 2.45
C PRO A 119 -6.16 -13.38 2.94
N GLY A 120 -6.52 -12.48 2.03
CA GLY A 120 -6.85 -11.08 2.35
C GLY A 120 -5.68 -10.22 2.83
N ALA A 121 -4.42 -10.62 2.63
CA ALA A 121 -3.29 -9.76 2.95
C ALA A 121 -2.01 -10.02 2.14
N PHE A 122 -1.30 -8.94 1.82
CA PHE A 122 0.05 -8.97 1.28
C PHE A 122 1.03 -8.35 2.29
N VAL A 123 2.19 -8.99 2.48
CA VAL A 123 3.26 -8.50 3.36
C VAL A 123 4.51 -8.23 2.55
N PHE A 124 5.05 -7.01 2.66
CA PHE A 124 6.25 -6.56 1.97
C PHE A 124 7.30 -6.09 2.98
N ALA A 125 8.58 -6.30 2.63
CA ALA A 125 9.69 -5.59 3.24
C ALA A 125 10.02 -4.38 2.38
N THR A 126 10.09 -3.19 2.96
CA THR A 126 10.43 -1.95 2.23
C THR A 126 11.36 -1.07 3.04
N THR A 127 12.30 -0.41 2.36
CA THR A 127 13.14 0.66 2.91
C THR A 127 12.76 2.02 2.32
N HIS A 128 11.70 2.07 1.51
CA HIS A 128 11.25 3.27 0.83
C HIS A 128 9.80 3.55 1.21
N LEU A 129 9.55 4.76 1.71
CA LEU A 129 8.22 5.25 2.03
C LEU A 129 7.84 6.33 1.02
N SER A 130 6.66 6.18 0.43
CA SER A 130 6.14 7.09 -0.60
C SER A 130 4.64 6.83 -0.80
N GLN A 131 4.18 6.85 -2.04
CA GLN A 131 2.80 6.58 -2.42
C GLN A 131 2.66 5.13 -2.86
N PHE A 132 1.55 4.52 -2.46
CA PHE A 132 1.23 3.13 -2.76
C PHE A 132 -0.21 3.02 -3.26
N ALA A 133 -0.45 2.08 -4.16
CA ALA A 133 -1.79 1.75 -4.64
C ALA A 133 -1.91 0.26 -4.96
N LEU A 134 -3.12 -0.27 -4.82
CA LEU A 134 -3.48 -1.61 -5.27
C LEU A 134 -4.09 -1.55 -6.67
N PHE A 135 -3.53 -2.32 -7.59
CA PHE A 135 -4.02 -2.46 -8.95
C PHE A 135 -4.19 -3.94 -9.32
N GLY A 136 -5.07 -4.22 -10.28
CA GLY A 136 -5.28 -5.56 -10.82
C GLY A 136 -6.08 -5.53 -12.12
N GLU A 137 -6.16 -6.66 -12.81
CA GLU A 137 -7.03 -6.81 -13.97
C GLU A 137 -8.48 -6.98 -13.53
N GLY A 138 -9.39 -6.37 -14.30
CA GLY A 138 -10.83 -6.58 -14.14
C GLY A 138 -11.21 -8.02 -14.46
N GLN A 139 -12.04 -8.63 -13.60
CA GLN A 139 -12.70 -9.89 -13.88
C GLN A 139 -13.96 -9.59 -14.70
N TYR A 140 -13.88 -9.82 -16.02
CA TYR A 140 -15.08 -9.78 -16.85
C TYR A 140 -15.94 -11.01 -16.56
N GLN A 141 -17.04 -10.83 -15.84
CA GLN A 141 -18.12 -11.82 -15.85
C GLN A 141 -18.84 -11.68 -17.18
N ALA A 142 -18.68 -12.66 -18.08
CA ALA A 142 -19.53 -12.76 -19.25
C ALA A 142 -20.96 -12.98 -18.76
N LEU A 143 -21.80 -11.94 -18.81
CA LEU A 143 -23.24 -12.07 -18.67
C LEU A 143 -23.77 -12.80 -19.90
N LEU A 144 -23.75 -14.14 -19.86
CA LEU A 144 -24.45 -14.92 -20.87
C LEU A 144 -25.95 -14.61 -20.76
N PRO A 145 -26.62 -14.18 -21.84
CA PRO A 145 -28.07 -14.03 -21.79
C PRO A 145 -28.70 -15.37 -21.44
N LEU A 146 -29.52 -15.39 -20.40
CA LEU A 146 -30.33 -16.55 -20.06
C LEU A 146 -31.38 -16.74 -21.16
N ILE A 147 -31.11 -17.63 -22.12
CA ILE A 147 -32.12 -18.05 -23.10
C ILE A 147 -33.05 -19.02 -22.37
N ALA A 148 -34.11 -18.49 -21.75
CA ALA A 148 -35.25 -19.29 -21.34
C ALA A 148 -35.94 -19.81 -22.61
N ARG A 149 -36.07 -21.13 -22.72
CA ARG A 149 -36.89 -21.80 -23.74
C ARG A 149 -38.33 -21.90 -23.28
#